data_AF-A0A979GUB5-F1
#
_entry.id   AF-A0A979GUB5-F1
#
_cell.length_a   1.000
_cell.length_b   1.000
_cell.length_c   1.000
_cell.angle_alpha   90.00
_cell.angle_beta   90.00
_cell.angle_gamma   90.00
#
_symmetry.space_group_name_H-M   'P 1'
#
loop_
_entity.id
_entity.type
_entity.pdbx_description
1 polymer ?
#
loop_
_entity_poly.entity_id
_entity_poly.type
_entity_poly.pdbx_seq_one_letter_code
_entity_poly.pdbx_strand_id
1 'polypeptide(L)'
;MMIVRKIVFALIIAAPSMVHAQENTLNQDSVNKIRSIVGQEILEPALRDKSSSPDWGKIIASVKDKYGPVGQEKVYGTQMVYYLEKKDWENFGKCYALYYKTAYSRSEYHINNVTWPIFEHITDPNVLSIAAETMKYSIDNFDKSNYQAYDTYANLLYKAGKKQEAIEWQEKAVKALPNEKALAETLEKMKKGEPTWN
;
A
#
# COMPACT_ATOMS: atom_id res chain seq x y z
N MET A 1 -61.35 24.12 3.05
CA MET A 1 -60.01 24.42 2.51
C MET A 1 -59.03 23.42 3.11
N MET A 2 -58.90 22.25 2.49
CA MET A 2 -58.13 21.10 3.01
C MET A 2 -56.71 21.11 2.45
N ILE A 3 -55.75 21.00 3.37
CA ILE A 3 -54.31 21.04 3.13
C ILE A 3 -53.87 19.68 2.55
N VAL A 4 -53.41 19.68 1.29
CA VAL A 4 -52.79 18.50 0.67
C VAL A 4 -51.31 18.47 1.04
N ARG A 5 -50.93 17.52 1.92
CA ARG A 5 -49.53 17.22 2.23
C ARG A 5 -48.89 16.48 1.04
N LYS A 6 -47.98 17.13 0.33
CA LYS A 6 -47.06 16.48 -0.61
C LYS A 6 -45.99 15.72 0.18
N ILE A 7 -46.03 14.39 0.13
CA ILE A 7 -44.95 13.53 0.60
C ILE A 7 -43.87 13.53 -0.48
N VAL A 8 -42.72 14.13 -0.20
CA VAL A 8 -41.52 14.03 -1.05
C VAL A 8 -40.73 12.82 -0.56
N PHE A 9 -40.67 11.76 -1.37
CA PHE A 9 -39.71 10.68 -1.18
C PHE A 9 -38.30 11.22 -1.46
N ALA A 10 -37.51 11.41 -0.40
CA ALA A 10 -36.09 11.69 -0.53
C ALA A 10 -35.36 10.38 -0.87
N LEU A 11 -34.87 10.28 -2.11
CA LEU A 11 -33.94 9.24 -2.53
C LEU A 11 -32.60 9.52 -1.82
N ILE A 12 -32.28 8.78 -0.77
CA ILE A 12 -30.95 8.83 -0.15
C ILE A 12 -30.00 8.07 -1.08
N ILE A 13 -29.40 8.77 -2.03
CA ILE A 13 -28.16 8.32 -2.66
C ILE A 13 -27.09 8.56 -1.60
N ALA A 14 -26.56 7.49 -1.01
CA ALA A 14 -25.40 7.58 -0.14
C ALA A 14 -24.25 8.19 -0.97
N ALA A 15 -23.93 9.46 -0.69
CA ALA A 15 -22.74 10.07 -1.24
C ALA A 15 -21.52 9.31 -0.70
N PRO A 16 -20.58 8.86 -1.54
CA PRO A 16 -19.30 8.37 -1.04
C PRO A 16 -18.65 9.49 -0.21
N SER A 17 -18.23 9.14 1.00
CA SER A 17 -17.60 10.04 1.97
C SER A 17 -16.57 10.95 1.31
N MET A 18 -16.72 12.27 1.49
CA MET A 18 -15.89 13.33 0.90
C MET A 18 -14.39 13.30 1.30
N VAL A 19 -13.91 12.25 1.96
CA VAL A 19 -12.49 12.04 2.28
C VAL A 19 -11.69 11.55 1.06
N HIS A 20 -12.34 11.07 0.00
CA HIS A 20 -11.68 10.61 -1.23
C HIS A 20 -11.83 11.56 -2.43
N ALA A 21 -12.47 12.72 -2.26
CA ALA A 21 -12.82 13.61 -3.36
C ALA A 21 -11.77 14.71 -3.61
N GLN A 22 -10.53 14.34 -3.92
CA GLN A 22 -9.54 15.24 -4.54
C GLN A 22 -8.58 14.50 -5.50
N GLU A 23 -9.07 13.50 -6.25
CA GLU A 23 -8.39 13.11 -7.50
C GLU A 23 -8.85 14.07 -8.61
N ASN A 24 -8.04 15.11 -8.88
CA ASN A 24 -8.00 15.71 -10.21
C ASN A 24 -7.62 14.56 -11.16
N THR A 25 -8.59 13.97 -11.84
CA THR A 25 -8.43 12.72 -12.61
C THR A 25 -7.60 12.96 -13.86
N LEU A 26 -6.28 13.02 -13.70
CA LEU A 26 -5.36 12.71 -14.80
C LEU A 26 -5.76 11.34 -15.33
N ASN A 27 -6.00 11.24 -16.63
CA ASN A 27 -6.24 9.94 -17.23
C ASN A 27 -4.97 9.06 -17.12
N GLN A 28 -5.14 7.74 -17.23
CA GLN A 28 -4.05 6.79 -17.05
C GLN A 28 -2.87 7.08 -18.01
N ASP A 29 -3.15 7.57 -19.22
CA ASP A 29 -2.11 7.92 -20.21
C ASP A 29 -1.22 9.07 -19.71
N SER A 30 -1.82 10.10 -19.11
CA SER A 30 -1.07 11.23 -18.53
C SER A 30 -0.21 10.78 -17.37
N VAL A 31 -0.75 9.92 -16.50
CA VAL A 31 -0.01 9.31 -15.39
C VAL A 31 1.19 8.52 -15.91
N ASN A 32 0.97 7.66 -16.90
CA ASN A 32 2.03 6.85 -17.52
C ASN A 32 3.09 7.72 -18.20
N LYS A 33 2.68 8.79 -18.89
CA LYS A 33 3.61 9.71 -19.55
C LYS A 33 4.50 10.44 -18.55
N ILE A 34 3.92 10.95 -17.46
CA ILE A 34 4.68 11.60 -16.39
C ILE A 34 5.70 10.62 -15.79
N ARG A 35 5.27 9.40 -15.45
CA ARG A 35 6.14 8.36 -14.88
C ARG A 35 7.29 7.99 -15.81
N SER A 36 7.01 7.88 -17.11
CA SER A 36 8.01 7.60 -18.14
C SER A 36 9.05 8.72 -18.23
N ILE A 37 8.62 9.99 -18.28
CA ILE A 37 9.54 11.14 -18.32
C ILE A 37 10.41 11.19 -17.05
N VAL A 38 9.79 11.12 -15.88
CA VAL A 38 10.52 11.15 -14.60
C VAL A 38 11.48 9.96 -14.48
N GLY A 39 11.06 8.77 -14.90
CA GLY A 39 11.90 7.58 -14.94
C GLY A 39 13.14 7.75 -15.82
N GLN A 40 12.94 8.08 -17.10
CA GLN A 40 14.00 8.07 -18.11
C GLN A 40 14.90 9.32 -18.05
N GLU A 41 14.32 10.49 -17.85
CA GLU A 41 15.07 11.75 -17.95
C GLU A 41 15.70 12.18 -16.63
N ILE A 42 15.20 11.68 -15.50
CA ILE A 42 15.63 12.14 -14.16
C ILE A 42 16.23 10.99 -13.35
N LEU A 43 15.48 9.90 -13.16
CA LEU A 43 15.88 8.83 -12.25
C LEU A 43 16.97 7.93 -12.84
N GLU A 44 16.85 7.51 -14.10
CA GLU A 44 17.85 6.67 -14.77
C GLU A 44 19.26 7.32 -14.79
N PRO A 45 19.43 8.60 -15.18
CA PRO A 45 20.73 9.26 -15.09
C PRO A 45 21.25 9.37 -13.65
N ALA A 46 20.38 9.67 -12.70
CA ALA A 46 20.75 9.81 -11.29
C ALA A 46 21.19 8.49 -10.64
N LEU A 47 20.71 7.35 -11.14
CA LEU A 47 21.01 6.01 -10.64
C LEU A 47 22.09 5.28 -11.45
N ARG A 48 22.61 5.90 -12.52
CA ARG A 48 23.62 5.28 -13.39
C ARG A 48 24.91 4.96 -12.64
N ASP A 49 25.32 5.86 -11.75
CA ASP A 49 26.46 5.61 -10.87
C ASP A 49 26.01 4.82 -9.64
N LYS A 50 26.35 3.54 -9.60
CA LYS A 50 26.03 2.66 -8.47
C LYS A 50 26.93 2.88 -7.25
N SER A 51 28.03 3.65 -7.40
CA SER A 51 28.99 3.90 -6.32
C SER A 51 28.58 5.06 -5.40
N SER A 52 27.65 5.90 -5.82
CA SER A 52 27.12 7.02 -5.04
C SER A 52 25.62 6.91 -4.78
N SER A 53 25.15 7.56 -3.72
CA SER A 53 23.71 7.70 -3.47
C SER A 53 23.18 8.92 -4.22
N PRO A 54 22.02 8.83 -4.91
CA PRO A 54 21.37 10.01 -5.47
C PRO A 54 21.02 11.03 -4.39
N ASP A 55 21.06 12.31 -4.75
CA ASP A 55 20.48 13.39 -3.92
C ASP A 55 18.95 13.36 -4.06
N TRP A 56 18.32 12.48 -3.28
CA TRP A 56 16.88 12.28 -3.29
C TRP A 56 16.11 13.55 -2.96
N GLY A 57 16.59 14.36 -2.01
CA GLY A 57 15.91 15.59 -1.60
C GLY A 57 15.79 16.57 -2.77
N LYS A 58 16.87 16.77 -3.51
CA LYS A 58 16.88 17.61 -4.71
C LYS A 58 16.01 17.05 -5.84
N ILE A 59 16.07 15.74 -6.08
CA ILE A 59 15.24 15.07 -7.10
C ILE A 59 13.75 15.23 -6.77
N ILE A 60 13.33 14.92 -5.54
CA ILE A 60 11.93 15.03 -5.10
C ILE A 60 11.44 16.48 -5.27
N ALA A 61 12.22 17.47 -4.83
CA ALA A 61 11.84 18.87 -4.94
C ALA A 61 11.64 19.30 -6.41
N SER A 62 12.60 18.97 -7.28
CA SER A 62 12.53 19.28 -8.72
C SER A 62 11.38 18.57 -9.41
N VAL A 63 11.13 17.30 -9.08
CA VAL A 63 10.08 16.50 -9.71
C VAL A 63 8.70 16.97 -9.26
N LYS A 64 8.51 17.26 -7.97
CA LYS A 64 7.24 17.74 -7.43
C LYS A 64 6.84 19.08 -8.07
N ASP A 65 7.78 20.00 -8.23
CA ASP A 65 7.54 21.31 -8.83
C ASP A 65 7.06 21.20 -10.29
N LYS A 66 7.68 20.31 -11.07
CA LYS A 66 7.39 20.17 -12.52
C LYS A 66 6.27 19.20 -12.87
N TYR A 67 6.12 18.12 -12.11
CA TYR A 67 5.27 16.98 -12.45
C TYR A 67 4.23 16.65 -11.37
N GLY A 68 4.19 17.44 -10.29
CA GLY A 68 3.20 17.29 -9.23
C GLY A 68 3.28 15.96 -8.48
N PRO A 69 2.17 15.55 -7.83
CA PRO A 69 2.12 14.33 -7.01
C PRO A 69 2.49 13.06 -7.76
N VAL A 70 2.09 12.90 -9.03
CA VAL A 70 2.39 11.69 -9.81
C VAL A 70 3.90 11.54 -10.04
N GLY A 71 4.60 12.64 -10.34
CA GLY A 71 6.06 12.61 -10.42
C GLY A 71 6.69 12.26 -9.08
N GLN A 72 6.17 12.83 -7.99
CA GLN A 72 6.66 12.55 -6.64
C GLN A 72 6.46 11.08 -6.24
N GLU A 73 5.31 10.49 -6.57
CA GLU A 73 5.04 9.05 -6.41
C GLU A 73 6.08 8.22 -7.15
N LYS A 74 6.43 8.59 -8.39
CA LYS A 74 7.45 7.87 -9.17
C LYS A 74 8.80 7.86 -8.45
N VAL A 75 9.21 8.99 -7.87
CA VAL A 75 10.46 9.08 -7.11
C VAL A 75 10.39 8.20 -5.85
N TYR A 76 9.30 8.27 -5.09
CA TYR A 76 9.13 7.45 -3.88
C TYR A 76 9.13 5.96 -4.16
N GLY A 77 8.45 5.52 -5.23
CA GLY A 77 8.47 4.12 -5.66
C GLY A 77 9.88 3.67 -6.01
N THR A 78 10.62 4.47 -6.77
CA THR A 78 12.01 4.17 -7.12
C THR A 78 12.93 4.15 -5.89
N GLN A 79 12.77 5.08 -4.94
CA GLN A 79 13.51 5.04 -3.67
C GLN A 79 13.19 3.79 -2.86
N MET A 80 11.92 3.40 -2.79
CA MET A 80 11.49 2.18 -2.10
C MET A 80 12.24 0.96 -2.66
N VAL A 81 12.25 0.77 -3.98
CA VAL A 81 13.00 -0.36 -4.60
C VAL A 81 14.50 -0.24 -4.37
N TYR A 82 15.06 0.97 -4.48
CA TYR A 82 16.49 1.21 -4.22
C TYR A 82 16.91 0.77 -2.81
N TYR A 83 16.13 1.14 -1.79
CA TYR A 83 16.43 0.76 -0.41
C TYR A 83 16.09 -0.70 -0.11
N LEU A 84 15.08 -1.28 -0.78
CA LEU A 84 14.80 -2.71 -0.73
C LEU A 84 16.00 -3.54 -1.23
N GLU A 85 16.58 -3.18 -2.38
CA GLU A 85 17.75 -3.87 -2.95
C GLU A 85 18.98 -3.78 -2.03
N LYS A 86 19.13 -2.65 -1.34
CA LYS A 86 20.20 -2.44 -0.36
C LYS A 86 19.94 -3.06 1.01
N LYS A 87 18.74 -3.61 1.24
CA LYS A 87 18.27 -4.09 2.56
C LYS A 87 18.36 -3.02 3.65
N ASP A 88 18.19 -1.76 3.25
CA ASP A 88 18.07 -0.63 4.18
C ASP A 88 16.61 -0.53 4.61
N TRP A 89 16.27 -1.33 5.62
CA TRP A 89 14.88 -1.51 6.05
C TRP A 89 14.27 -0.21 6.58
N GLU A 90 15.04 0.62 7.28
CA GLU A 90 14.55 1.88 7.82
C GLU A 90 14.10 2.83 6.70
N ASN A 91 14.96 3.05 5.69
CA ASN A 91 14.61 3.93 4.58
C ASN A 91 13.59 3.29 3.63
N PHE A 92 13.64 1.97 3.45
CA PHE A 92 12.62 1.24 2.73
C PHE A 92 11.22 1.46 3.32
N GLY A 93 11.05 1.28 4.64
CA GLY A 93 9.78 1.51 5.32
C GLY A 93 9.27 2.94 5.19
N LYS A 94 10.16 3.94 5.30
CA LYS A 94 9.81 5.36 5.09
C LYS A 94 9.32 5.63 3.66
N CYS A 95 10.05 5.13 2.66
CA CYS A 95 9.68 5.31 1.25
C CYS A 95 8.40 4.55 0.89
N TYR A 96 8.21 3.34 1.42
CA TYR A 96 6.96 2.58 1.30
C TYR A 96 5.77 3.41 1.80
N ALA A 97 5.88 3.95 3.03
CA ALA A 97 4.84 4.77 3.62
C ALA A 97 4.54 6.03 2.81
N LEU A 98 5.57 6.71 2.29
CA LEU A 98 5.41 7.88 1.44
C LEU A 98 4.74 7.56 0.11
N TYR A 99 5.09 6.44 -0.52
CA TYR A 99 4.52 5.99 -1.79
C TYR A 99 3.04 5.62 -1.62
N TYR A 100 2.73 4.72 -0.69
CA TYR A 100 1.38 4.20 -0.54
C TYR A 100 0.41 5.14 0.16
N LYS A 101 0.88 6.28 0.69
CA LYS A 101 -0.01 7.36 1.16
C LYS A 101 -0.88 7.94 0.04
N THR A 102 -0.44 7.90 -1.22
CA THR A 102 -1.19 8.47 -2.35
C THR A 102 -1.31 7.56 -3.57
N ALA A 103 -0.42 6.55 -3.70
CA ALA A 103 -0.31 5.76 -4.92
C ALA A 103 -1.04 4.40 -4.90
N TYR A 104 -1.79 4.05 -3.84
CA TYR A 104 -2.38 2.71 -3.69
C TYR A 104 -3.25 2.28 -4.89
N SER A 105 -4.05 3.17 -5.47
CA SER A 105 -4.92 2.89 -6.63
C SER A 105 -4.18 2.72 -7.96
N ARG A 106 -2.91 3.12 -8.02
CA ARG A 106 -2.08 3.16 -9.23
C ARG A 106 -0.67 2.65 -8.98
N SER A 107 -0.53 1.70 -8.06
CA SER A 107 0.75 1.08 -7.71
C SER A 107 1.46 0.56 -8.97
N GLU A 108 2.73 0.92 -9.13
CA GLU A 108 3.62 0.36 -10.17
C GLU A 108 4.16 -1.02 -9.76
N TYR A 109 3.92 -1.43 -8.51
CA TYR A 109 4.46 -2.65 -7.91
C TYR A 109 3.33 -3.60 -7.50
N HIS A 110 3.62 -4.90 -7.54
CA HIS A 110 2.73 -5.90 -6.93
C HIS A 110 2.69 -5.67 -5.41
N ILE A 111 1.55 -5.20 -4.91
CA ILE A 111 1.41 -4.68 -3.54
C ILE A 111 1.87 -5.72 -2.51
N ASN A 112 1.41 -6.97 -2.63
CA ASN A 112 1.81 -8.03 -1.70
C ASN A 112 3.33 -8.22 -1.64
N ASN A 113 4.01 -8.18 -2.79
CA ASN A 113 5.45 -8.47 -2.87
C ASN A 113 6.29 -7.40 -2.19
N VAL A 114 5.91 -6.12 -2.34
CA VAL A 114 6.62 -5.02 -1.67
C VAL A 114 6.15 -4.80 -0.23
N THR A 115 5.04 -5.41 0.17
CA THR A 115 4.52 -5.27 1.53
C THR A 115 5.03 -6.37 2.46
N TRP A 116 5.29 -7.59 1.96
CA TRP A 116 5.83 -8.67 2.78
C TRP A 116 7.10 -8.29 3.55
N PRO A 117 8.11 -7.62 2.95
CA PRO A 117 9.30 -7.18 3.69
C PRO A 117 9.01 -6.17 4.81
N ILE A 118 7.89 -5.42 4.73
CA ILE A 118 7.45 -4.53 5.82
C ILE A 118 7.08 -5.37 7.04
N PHE A 119 6.33 -6.45 6.85
CA PHE A 119 6.03 -7.39 7.92
C PHE A 119 7.31 -8.02 8.49
N GLU A 120 8.23 -8.44 7.64
CA GLU A 120 9.46 -9.13 8.09
C GLU A 120 10.39 -8.22 8.90
N HIS A 121 10.58 -6.98 8.45
CA HIS A 121 11.71 -6.16 8.91
C HIS A 121 11.33 -4.88 9.66
N ILE A 122 10.07 -4.45 9.62
CA ILE A 122 9.66 -3.15 10.16
C ILE A 122 8.80 -3.34 11.41
N THR A 123 9.07 -2.53 12.43
CA THR A 123 8.29 -2.48 13.69
C THR A 123 7.67 -1.11 13.95
N ASP A 124 7.93 -0.11 13.09
CA ASP A 124 7.31 1.21 13.18
C ASP A 124 5.77 1.08 13.04
N PRO A 125 4.99 1.48 14.05
CA PRO A 125 3.55 1.29 14.05
C PRO A 125 2.83 2.08 12.96
N ASN A 126 3.36 3.24 12.55
CA ASN A 126 2.77 4.04 11.48
C ASN A 126 2.97 3.34 10.13
N VAL A 127 4.16 2.79 9.88
CA VAL A 127 4.44 2.05 8.64
C VAL A 127 3.61 0.77 8.59
N LEU A 128 3.48 0.05 9.71
CA LEU A 128 2.63 -1.15 9.80
C LEU A 128 1.15 -0.83 9.53
N SER A 129 0.63 0.30 10.04
CA SER A 129 -0.75 0.74 9.76
C SER A 129 -0.96 1.01 8.27
N ILE A 130 -0.05 1.78 7.65
CA ILE A 130 -0.13 2.08 6.21
C ILE A 130 -0.05 0.79 5.39
N ALA A 131 0.83 -0.15 5.75
CA ALA A 131 0.94 -1.43 5.08
C ALA A 131 -0.34 -2.27 5.21
N ALA A 132 -0.97 -2.29 6.39
CA ALA A 132 -2.23 -2.99 6.60
C ALA A 132 -3.36 -2.38 5.75
N GLU A 133 -3.48 -1.05 5.73
CA GLU A 133 -4.44 -0.32 4.87
C GLU A 133 -4.20 -0.60 3.38
N THR A 134 -2.93 -0.62 2.97
CA THR A 134 -2.52 -0.90 1.59
C THR A 134 -2.87 -2.33 1.18
N MET A 135 -2.60 -3.32 2.02
CA MET A 135 -3.00 -4.72 1.78
C MET A 135 -4.51 -4.86 1.74
N LYS A 136 -5.24 -4.18 2.62
CA LYS A 136 -6.70 -4.21 2.61
C LYS A 136 -7.25 -3.65 1.29
N TYR A 137 -6.68 -2.55 0.80
CA TYR A 137 -7.02 -2.00 -0.51
C TYR A 137 -6.73 -3.01 -1.63
N SER A 138 -5.57 -3.68 -1.60
CA SER A 138 -5.23 -4.71 -2.59
C SER A 138 -6.24 -5.85 -2.59
N ILE A 139 -6.58 -6.39 -1.42
CA ILE A 139 -7.59 -7.45 -1.27
C ILE A 139 -8.93 -7.05 -1.88
N ASP A 140 -9.37 -5.82 -1.64
CA ASP A 140 -10.69 -5.36 -2.08
C ASP A 140 -10.76 -5.08 -3.58
N ASN A 141 -9.63 -4.76 -4.23
CA ASN A 141 -9.60 -4.25 -5.60
C ASN A 141 -8.86 -5.15 -6.61
N PHE A 142 -7.79 -5.82 -6.19
CA PHE A 142 -6.88 -6.56 -7.09
C PHE A 142 -6.75 -8.04 -6.73
N ASP A 143 -6.67 -8.35 -5.43
CA ASP A 143 -6.27 -9.65 -4.89
C ASP A 143 -7.43 -10.42 -4.23
N LYS A 144 -8.64 -10.26 -4.78
CA LYS A 144 -9.82 -10.97 -4.27
C LYS A 144 -9.55 -12.47 -4.25
N SER A 145 -9.69 -13.08 -3.07
CA SER A 145 -9.47 -14.52 -2.86
C SER A 145 -8.01 -14.99 -3.03
N ASN A 146 -7.01 -14.09 -2.98
CA ASN A 146 -5.61 -14.46 -2.96
C ASN A 146 -5.15 -14.79 -1.52
N TYR A 147 -4.79 -16.06 -1.26
CA TYR A 147 -4.37 -16.49 0.07
C TYR A 147 -3.10 -15.77 0.57
N GLN A 148 -2.18 -15.39 -0.32
CA GLN A 148 -0.94 -14.69 0.06
C GLN A 148 -1.23 -13.27 0.55
N ALA A 149 -2.21 -12.61 -0.07
CA ALA A 149 -2.66 -11.30 0.36
C ALA A 149 -3.36 -11.38 1.73
N TYR A 150 -4.16 -12.42 1.96
CA TYR A 150 -4.81 -12.68 3.25
C TYR A 150 -3.79 -12.95 4.36
N ASP A 151 -2.78 -13.79 4.09
CA ASP A 151 -1.70 -14.12 5.03
C ASP A 151 -0.86 -12.89 5.38
N THR A 152 -0.47 -12.09 4.38
CA THR A 152 0.29 -10.85 4.60
C THR A 152 -0.51 -9.85 5.43
N TYR A 153 -1.79 -9.65 5.11
CA TYR A 153 -2.65 -8.75 5.87
C TYR A 153 -2.85 -9.21 7.32
N ALA A 154 -3.08 -10.51 7.54
CA ALA A 154 -3.21 -11.09 8.87
C ALA A 154 -1.95 -10.87 9.71
N ASN A 155 -0.76 -11.14 9.14
CA ASN A 155 0.51 -10.94 9.82
C ASN A 155 0.78 -9.47 10.20
N LEU A 156 0.44 -8.52 9.32
CA LEU A 156 0.54 -7.08 9.62
C LEU A 156 -0.41 -6.67 10.75
N LEU A 157 -1.68 -7.10 10.69
CA LEU A 157 -2.67 -6.84 11.73
C LEU A 157 -2.18 -7.38 13.09
N TYR A 158 -1.65 -8.60 13.07
CA TYR A 158 -1.17 -9.27 14.27
C TYR A 158 0.02 -8.54 14.88
N LYS A 159 1.00 -8.16 14.05
CA LYS A 159 2.17 -7.37 14.47
C LYS A 159 1.78 -5.98 14.98
N ALA A 160 0.71 -5.40 14.44
CA ALA A 160 0.12 -4.14 14.92
C ALA A 160 -0.78 -4.30 16.16
N GLY A 161 -0.91 -5.51 16.73
CA GLY A 161 -1.69 -5.78 17.94
C GLY A 161 -3.19 -6.02 17.73
N LYS A 162 -3.69 -6.02 16.49
CA LYS A 162 -5.09 -6.32 16.13
C LYS A 162 -5.33 -7.83 16.05
N LYS A 163 -5.10 -8.53 17.18
CA LYS A 163 -4.98 -9.99 17.23
C LYS A 163 -6.21 -10.75 16.73
N GLN A 164 -7.41 -10.35 17.15
CA GLN A 164 -8.64 -11.06 16.76
C GLN A 164 -8.91 -10.95 15.26
N GLU A 165 -8.79 -9.74 14.71
CA GLU A 165 -8.94 -9.50 13.27
C GLU A 165 -7.90 -10.29 12.47
N ALA A 166 -6.64 -10.34 12.95
CA ALA A 166 -5.60 -11.11 12.30
C ALA A 166 -5.93 -12.61 12.21
N ILE A 167 -6.42 -13.22 13.31
CA ILE A 167 -6.82 -14.63 13.34
C ILE A 167 -7.92 -14.89 12.30
N GLU A 168 -8.93 -14.03 12.22
CA GLU A 168 -10.02 -14.16 11.25
C GLU A 168 -9.53 -14.11 9.79
N TRP A 169 -8.53 -13.28 9.49
CA TRP A 169 -7.93 -13.22 8.16
C TRP A 169 -7.01 -14.40 7.86
N GLN A 170 -6.26 -14.87 8.85
CA GLN A 170 -5.42 -16.05 8.69
C GLN A 170 -6.27 -17.31 8.48
N GLU A 171 -7.43 -17.41 9.12
CA GLU A 171 -8.39 -18.49 8.85
C GLU A 171 -8.90 -18.45 7.40
N LYS A 172 -9.09 -17.27 6.82
CA LYS A 172 -9.41 -17.15 5.38
C LYS A 172 -8.25 -17.59 4.49
N ALA A 173 -7.00 -17.29 4.86
CA ALA A 173 -5.82 -17.75 4.14
C ALA A 173 -5.72 -19.28 4.17
N VAL A 174 -5.83 -19.91 5.35
CA VAL A 174 -5.86 -21.36 5.51
C VAL A 174 -7.00 -21.99 4.74
N LYS A 175 -8.21 -21.42 4.78
CA LYS A 175 -9.36 -21.93 4.02
C LYS A 175 -9.13 -21.85 2.51
N ALA A 176 -8.46 -20.81 2.03
CA ALA A 176 -8.14 -20.64 0.61
C ALA A 176 -7.06 -21.63 0.14
N LEU A 177 -6.18 -22.09 1.04
CA LEU A 177 -5.18 -23.13 0.75
C LEU A 177 -5.00 -24.13 1.92
N PRO A 178 -5.92 -25.10 2.09
CA PRO A 178 -6.03 -25.92 3.30
C PRO A 178 -4.85 -26.84 3.65
N ASN A 179 -3.95 -27.09 2.70
CA ASN A 179 -2.80 -28.01 2.87
C ASN A 179 -1.46 -27.27 3.01
N GLU A 180 -1.46 -25.94 3.05
CA GLU A 180 -0.24 -25.16 3.23
C GLU A 180 0.14 -25.09 4.71
N LYS A 181 1.19 -25.81 5.08
CA LYS A 181 1.63 -25.96 6.48
C LYS A 181 2.01 -24.61 7.09
N ALA A 182 2.67 -23.75 6.31
CA ALA A 182 3.10 -22.44 6.79
C ALA A 182 1.91 -21.59 7.27
N LEU A 183 0.77 -21.63 6.56
CA LEU A 183 -0.42 -20.88 6.94
C LEU A 183 -1.05 -21.40 8.24
N ALA A 184 -1.10 -22.72 8.40
CA ALA A 184 -1.62 -23.36 9.61
C ALA A 184 -0.73 -23.09 10.83
N GLU A 185 0.60 -23.15 10.67
CA GLU A 185 1.55 -22.83 11.74
C GLU A 185 1.44 -21.37 12.17
N THR A 186 1.31 -20.44 11.21
CA THR A 186 1.05 -19.02 11.49
C THR A 186 -0.25 -18.83 12.28
N LEU A 187 -1.34 -19.50 11.88
CA LEU A 187 -2.62 -19.44 12.59
C LEU A 187 -2.50 -19.92 14.04
N GLU A 188 -1.81 -21.04 14.26
CA GLU A 188 -1.60 -21.59 15.59
C GLU A 188 -0.78 -20.66 16.49
N LYS A 189 0.28 -20.04 15.95
CA LYS A 189 1.04 -19.02 16.68
C LYS A 189 0.17 -17.82 17.07
N MET A 190 -0.64 -17.31 16.15
CA MET A 190 -1.54 -16.19 16.42
C MET A 190 -2.56 -16.51 17.53
N LYS A 191 -3.16 -17.71 17.49
CA LYS A 191 -4.09 -18.20 18.52
C LYS A 191 -3.45 -18.34 19.90
N LYS A 192 -2.16 -18.70 19.95
CA LYS A 192 -1.38 -18.79 21.20
C LYS A 192 -0.85 -17.45 21.68
N GLY A 193 -0.98 -16.38 20.90
CA GLY A 193 -0.41 -15.08 21.24
C GLY A 193 1.11 -15.01 21.04
N GLU A 194 1.69 -15.94 20.29
CA GLU A 194 3.12 -16.01 19.97
C GLU A 194 3.45 -15.13 18.75
N PRO A 195 4.65 -14.52 18.67
CA PRO A 195 5.10 -13.81 17.46
C PRO A 195 5.11 -14.72 16.22
N THR A 196 4.66 -14.18 15.09
CA THR A 196 4.75 -14.85 13.77
C THR A 196 5.99 -14.44 12.98
N TRP A 197 6.78 -13.52 13.53
CA TRP A 197 8.07 -13.06 13.02
C TRP A 197 9.21 -13.51 13.95
N ASN A 198 10.45 -13.42 13.46
CA ASN A 198 11.67 -13.73 14.22
C ASN A 198 12.20 -12.53 15.00
#